data_AF-A0A7K1B8F3-F1
#
_entry.id   AF-A0A7K1B8F3-F1
#
_cell.length_a   1.000
_cell.length_b   1.000
_cell.length_c   1.000
_cell.angle_alpha   90.00
_cell.angle_beta   90.00
_cell.angle_gamma   90.00
#
_symmetry.space_group_name_H-M   'P 1'
#
loop_
_entity.id
_entity.type
_entity.pdbx_description
1 polymer ?
#
loop_
_entity_poly.entity_id
_entity_poly.type
_entity_poly.pdbx_seq_one_letter_code
_entity_poly.pdbx_strand_id
1 'polypeptide(L)'
;MRRVSLVDDTPDQLAATAPRRPKVRERSLNEVREIIPATCYRRSAGRASLALVQAVVLYLLPLAGLALTDRWYLVLPLWLLAGLAVSGLFVLGHDASHGALLESRRANRLVAQACMAPSAHVEAAWDLGHNRIHHGYTTR
;
A
#
# COMPACT_ATOMS: atom_id res chain seq x y z
N MET A 1 -40.17 14.48 -25.15
CA MET A 1 -39.09 15.40 -25.60
C MET A 1 -39.58 16.83 -25.39
N ARG A 2 -39.07 17.55 -24.39
CA ARG A 2 -39.39 18.97 -24.17
C ARG A 2 -38.46 19.80 -25.06
N ARG A 3 -39.00 20.63 -25.97
CA ARG A 3 -38.21 21.59 -26.75
C ARG A 3 -37.64 22.63 -25.78
N VAL A 4 -36.33 22.78 -25.76
CA VAL A 4 -35.64 23.89 -25.10
C VAL A 4 -35.77 25.11 -26.01
N SER A 5 -36.53 26.13 -25.59
CA SER A 5 -36.66 27.41 -26.31
C SER A 5 -35.68 28.39 -25.67
N LEU A 6 -34.56 28.67 -26.33
CA LEU A 6 -33.49 29.53 -25.80
C LEU A 6 -33.86 31.03 -25.72
N VAL A 7 -35.08 31.40 -26.11
CA VAL A 7 -35.53 32.80 -26.24
C VAL A 7 -36.48 33.21 -25.10
N ASP A 8 -37.18 32.26 -24.48
CA ASP A 8 -38.23 32.53 -23.48
C ASP A 8 -37.83 32.11 -22.06
N ASP A 9 -36.63 31.56 -21.88
CA ASP A 9 -36.16 31.13 -20.57
C ASP A 9 -35.85 32.36 -19.68
N THR A 10 -36.57 32.48 -18.58
CA THR A 10 -36.34 33.54 -17.58
C THR A 10 -34.98 33.36 -16.90
N PRO A 11 -34.36 34.43 -16.34
CA PRO A 11 -33.06 34.34 -15.66
C PRO A 11 -32.98 33.23 -14.59
N ASP A 12 -34.10 33.00 -13.90
CA ASP A 12 -34.22 31.94 -12.89
C ASP A 12 -34.21 30.52 -13.49
N GLN A 13 -34.74 30.35 -14.70
CA GLN A 13 -34.71 29.07 -15.43
C GLN A 13 -33.30 28.77 -15.96
N LEU A 14 -32.55 29.79 -16.36
CA LEU A 14 -31.14 29.66 -16.77
C LEU A 14 -30.21 29.36 -15.58
N ALA A 15 -30.52 29.88 -14.39
CA ALA A 15 -29.77 29.59 -13.16
C ALA A 15 -29.99 28.15 -12.66
N ALA A 16 -31.18 27.57 -12.89
CA ALA A 16 -31.53 26.21 -12.50
C ALA A 16 -30.79 25.13 -13.34
N THR A 17 -30.36 25.45 -14.56
CA THR A 17 -29.58 24.58 -15.45
C THR A 17 -28.07 24.77 -15.33
N ALA A 18 -27.60 25.76 -14.56
CA ALA A 18 -26.18 25.96 -14.33
C ALA A 18 -25.58 24.71 -13.64
N PRO A 19 -24.47 24.15 -14.15
CA PRO A 19 -23.85 23.00 -13.52
C PRO A 19 -23.49 23.36 -12.08
N ARG A 20 -24.10 22.65 -11.11
CA ARG A 20 -23.79 22.80 -9.69
C ARG A 20 -22.28 22.63 -9.54
N ARG A 21 -21.58 23.67 -9.06
CA ARG A 21 -20.18 23.53 -8.66
C ARG A 21 -20.09 22.34 -7.71
N PRO A 22 -19.18 21.38 -7.94
CA PRO A 22 -19.03 20.24 -7.05
C PRO A 22 -18.80 20.78 -5.64
N LYS A 23 -19.65 20.36 -4.69
CA LYS A 23 -19.54 20.75 -3.29
C LYS A 23 -18.14 20.35 -2.82
N VAL A 24 -17.32 21.32 -2.42
CA VAL A 24 -16.07 21.05 -1.71
C VAL A 24 -16.45 20.29 -0.45
N ARG A 25 -15.93 19.06 -0.30
CA ARG A 25 -16.20 18.24 0.89
C ARG A 25 -15.44 18.87 2.05
N GLU A 26 -16.15 19.55 2.96
CA GLU A 26 -15.63 20.29 4.13
C GLU A 26 -14.96 19.40 5.22
N ARG A 27 -14.52 18.18 4.88
CA ARG A 27 -13.85 17.19 5.75
C ARG A 27 -13.21 16.12 4.86
N SER A 28 -12.36 16.53 3.93
CA SER A 28 -11.64 15.59 3.06
C SER A 28 -10.32 15.15 3.70
N LEU A 29 -9.97 13.87 3.58
CA LEU A 29 -8.63 13.37 3.96
C LEU A 29 -7.50 14.07 3.20
N ASN A 30 -7.80 14.78 2.11
CA ASN A 30 -6.82 15.57 1.36
C ASN A 30 -6.25 16.73 2.20
N GLU A 31 -7.06 17.39 3.02
CA GLU A 31 -6.58 18.46 3.93
C GLU A 31 -5.55 17.91 4.93
N VAL A 32 -5.78 16.68 5.43
CA VAL A 32 -4.82 16.00 6.32
C VAL A 32 -3.55 15.62 5.57
N ARG A 33 -3.66 15.17 4.31
CA ARG A 33 -2.49 14.84 3.48
C ARG A 33 -1.63 16.06 3.17
N GLU A 34 -2.23 17.24 3.02
CA GLU A 34 -1.51 18.50 2.75
C GLU A 34 -0.64 18.95 3.94
N ILE A 35 -0.98 18.54 5.17
CA ILE A 35 -0.20 18.84 6.38
C ILE A 35 1.04 17.95 6.50
N ILE A 36 1.04 16.77 5.85
CA ILE A 36 2.16 15.83 5.94
C ILE A 36 3.36 16.39 5.13
N PRO A 37 4.55 16.57 5.74
CA PRO A 37 5.70 17.12 5.05
C PRO A 37 6.10 16.32 3.81
N ALA A 38 6.50 17.00 2.73
CA ALA A 38 6.99 16.36 1.51
C ALA A 38 8.16 15.39 1.75
N THR A 39 8.94 15.62 2.81
CA THR A 39 10.04 14.74 3.24
C THR A 39 9.55 13.35 3.66
N CYS A 40 8.33 13.22 4.19
CA CYS A 40 7.73 11.93 4.57
C CYS A 40 7.39 11.06 3.35
N TYR A 41 7.23 11.65 2.17
CA TYR A 41 6.99 10.94 0.91
C TYR A 41 8.28 10.62 0.14
N ARG A 42 9.44 11.08 0.63
CA ARG A 42 10.72 10.86 -0.03
C ARG A 42 11.17 9.42 0.17
N ARG A 43 11.27 8.68 -0.92
CA ARG A 43 11.81 7.32 -0.94
C ARG A 43 13.33 7.37 -0.97
N SER A 44 13.98 6.40 -0.33
CA SER A 44 15.44 6.30 -0.31
C SER A 44 15.84 4.87 -0.64
N ALA A 45 16.46 4.69 -1.81
CA ALA A 45 16.94 3.38 -2.26
C ALA A 45 17.91 2.76 -1.24
N GLY A 46 18.83 3.55 -0.65
CA GLY A 46 19.76 3.06 0.36
C GLY A 46 19.07 2.54 1.63
N ARG A 47 18.07 3.27 2.15
CA ARG A 47 17.28 2.82 3.32
C ARG A 47 16.46 1.58 2.99
N ALA A 48 15.85 1.53 1.80
CA ALA A 48 15.11 0.37 1.33
C ALA A 48 16.01 -0.86 1.19
N SER A 49 17.19 -0.72 0.59
CA SER A 49 18.17 -1.79 0.45
C SER A 49 18.63 -2.30 1.82
N LEU A 50 18.94 -1.41 2.76
CA LEU A 50 19.31 -1.81 4.12
C LEU A 50 18.20 -2.60 4.81
N ALA A 51 16.96 -2.12 4.73
CA ALA A 51 15.80 -2.80 5.32
C ALA A 51 15.56 -4.18 4.69
N LEU A 52 15.70 -4.30 3.37
CA LEU A 52 15.57 -5.57 2.65
C LEU A 52 16.67 -6.57 3.04
N VAL A 53 17.93 -6.13 3.07
CA VAL A 53 19.05 -6.98 3.50
C VAL A 53 18.85 -7.44 4.94
N GLN A 54 18.48 -6.53 5.84
CA GLN A 54 18.18 -6.86 7.23
C GLN A 54 17.05 -7.90 7.32
N ALA A 55 15.95 -7.72 6.60
CA ALA A 55 14.82 -8.64 6.63
C ALA A 55 15.18 -10.03 6.08
N VAL A 56 15.95 -10.09 4.97
CA VAL A 56 16.43 -11.35 4.40
C VAL A 56 17.36 -12.07 5.37
N VAL A 57 18.30 -11.37 6.02
CA VAL A 57 19.19 -11.97 7.02
C VAL A 57 18.39 -12.48 8.22
N LEU A 58 17.46 -11.69 8.75
CA LEU A 58 16.60 -12.08 9.87
C LEU A 58 15.66 -13.24 9.53
N TYR A 59 15.34 -13.45 8.25
CA TYR A 59 14.57 -14.59 7.78
C TYR A 59 15.42 -15.85 7.59
N LEU A 60 16.59 -15.72 6.93
CA LEU A 60 17.44 -16.86 6.62
C LEU A 60 18.15 -17.43 7.86
N LEU A 61 18.51 -16.59 8.84
CA LEU A 61 19.19 -17.04 10.06
C LEU A 61 18.37 -18.06 10.87
N PRO A 62 17.11 -17.79 11.28
CA PRO A 62 16.33 -18.78 12.03
C PRO A 62 15.98 -20.00 11.18
N LEU A 63 15.79 -19.86 9.86
CA LEU A 63 15.60 -21.01 8.97
C LEU A 63 16.83 -21.91 8.89
N ALA A 64 18.02 -21.33 8.75
CA ALA A 64 19.28 -22.08 8.81
C ALA A 64 19.44 -22.75 10.18
N GLY A 65 19.11 -22.05 11.27
CA GLY A 65 19.09 -22.63 12.61
C GLY A 65 18.16 -23.84 12.72
N LEU A 66 16.94 -23.75 12.17
CA LEU A 66 15.98 -24.86 12.15
C LEU A 66 16.47 -26.04 11.31
N ALA A 67 17.11 -25.77 10.17
CA ALA A 67 17.62 -26.80 9.27
C ALA A 67 18.85 -27.54 9.82
N LEU A 68 19.60 -26.92 10.74
CA LEU A 68 20.89 -27.42 11.23
C LEU A 68 20.86 -27.89 12.69
N THR A 69 19.75 -27.71 13.42
CA THR A 69 19.65 -28.08 14.84
C THR A 69 18.96 -29.41 15.05
N ASP A 70 19.56 -30.27 15.87
CA ASP A 70 18.92 -31.47 16.43
C ASP A 70 18.40 -31.24 17.86
N ARG A 71 18.56 -30.02 18.39
CA ARG A 71 18.16 -29.67 19.77
C ARG A 71 16.71 -29.21 19.80
N TRP A 72 15.81 -30.04 20.34
CA TRP A 72 14.37 -29.75 20.39
C TRP A 72 14.03 -28.41 21.06
N TYR A 73 14.76 -28.01 22.10
CA TYR A 73 14.50 -26.76 22.83
C TYR A 73 14.88 -25.50 22.03
N LEU A 74 15.70 -25.62 20.98
CA LEU A 74 16.00 -24.50 20.08
C LEU A 74 14.89 -24.29 19.04
N VAL A 75 14.05 -25.30 18.78
CA VAL A 75 13.00 -25.22 17.76
C VAL A 75 11.99 -24.12 18.09
N LEU A 76 11.53 -24.05 19.35
CA LEU A 76 10.52 -23.07 19.77
C LEU A 76 10.96 -21.61 19.56
N PRO A 77 12.12 -21.14 20.07
CA PRO A 77 12.57 -19.77 19.82
C PRO A 77 12.84 -19.52 18.33
N LEU A 78 13.37 -20.50 17.59
CA LEU A 78 13.62 -20.34 16.16
C LEU A 78 12.31 -20.23 15.34
N TRP A 79 11.25 -20.96 15.71
CA TRP A 79 9.92 -20.79 15.11
C TRP A 79 9.37 -19.39 15.33
N LEU A 80 9.50 -18.85 16.55
CA LEU A 80 9.06 -17.48 16.84
C LEU A 80 9.84 -16.46 16.00
N LEU A 81 11.17 -16.61 15.92
CA LEU A 81 12.02 -15.73 15.11
C LEU A 81 11.68 -15.84 13.62
N ALA A 82 11.49 -17.06 13.09
CA ALA A 82 11.10 -17.27 11.71
C ALA A 82 9.73 -16.65 11.40
N GLY A 83 8.75 -16.84 12.29
CA GLY A 83 7.41 -16.25 12.17
C GLY A 83 7.46 -14.72 12.12
N LEU A 84 8.19 -14.10 13.05
CA LEU A 84 8.40 -12.65 13.07
C LEU A 84 9.12 -12.15 11.81
N ALA A 85 10.11 -12.89 11.32
CA ALA A 85 10.81 -12.53 10.10
C ALA A 85 9.91 -12.62 8.85
N VAL A 86 9.06 -13.64 8.76
CA VAL A 86 8.05 -13.74 7.69
C VAL A 86 7.06 -12.58 7.76
N SER A 87 6.60 -12.20 8.96
CA SER A 87 5.76 -11.01 9.12
C SER A 87 6.47 -9.72 8.70
N GLY A 88 7.75 -9.56 9.05
CA GLY A 88 8.56 -8.40 8.64
C GLY A 88 8.76 -8.31 7.12
N LEU A 89 9.02 -9.44 6.46
CA LEU A 89 9.07 -9.50 5.00
C LEU A 89 7.71 -9.15 4.38
N PHE A 90 6.60 -9.65 4.93
CA PHE A 90 5.27 -9.28 4.45
C PHE A 90 5.01 -7.78 4.56
N VAL A 91 5.41 -7.12 5.66
CA VAL A 91 5.27 -5.65 5.81
C VAL A 91 6.08 -4.89 4.75
N LEU A 92 7.33 -5.30 4.48
CA LEU A 92 8.11 -4.70 3.40
C LEU A 92 7.48 -4.94 2.03
N GLY A 93 6.93 -6.14 1.80
CA GLY A 93 6.23 -6.49 0.57
C GLY A 93 4.93 -5.70 0.37
N HIS A 94 4.16 -5.50 1.44
CA HIS A 94 2.99 -4.64 1.51
C HIS A 94 3.34 -3.20 1.09
N ASP A 95 4.36 -2.61 1.72
CA ASP A 95 4.78 -1.23 1.44
C ASP A 95 5.32 -1.08 0.01
N ALA A 96 6.02 -2.10 -0.48
CA ALA A 96 6.44 -2.16 -1.88
C ALA A 96 5.23 -2.27 -2.83
N SER A 97 4.21 -3.07 -2.51
CA SER A 97 3.00 -3.19 -3.34
C SER A 97 2.19 -1.88 -3.39
N HIS A 98 2.20 -1.09 -2.31
CA HIS A 98 1.71 0.30 -2.31
C HIS A 98 2.57 1.27 -3.13
N GLY A 99 3.77 0.86 -3.54
CA GLY A 99 4.74 1.71 -4.22
C GLY A 99 5.42 2.72 -3.29
N ALA A 100 5.50 2.43 -1.99
CA ALA A 100 6.11 3.31 -0.99
C ALA A 100 7.62 3.08 -0.83
N LEU A 101 8.15 1.94 -1.25
CA LEU A 101 9.52 1.54 -0.92
C LEU A 101 10.58 2.09 -1.91
N LEU A 102 10.35 1.94 -3.22
CA LEU A 102 11.28 2.37 -4.29
C LEU A 102 10.60 3.35 -5.26
N GLU A 103 11.38 4.04 -6.10
CA GLU A 103 10.81 4.96 -7.11
C GLU A 103 10.19 4.20 -8.29
N SER A 104 10.81 3.11 -8.73
CA SER A 104 10.33 2.31 -9.87
C SER A 104 9.17 1.41 -9.45
N ARG A 105 8.01 1.54 -10.12
CA ARG A 105 6.87 0.65 -9.91
C ARG A 105 7.19 -0.81 -10.22
N ARG A 106 8.03 -1.07 -11.25
CA ARG A 106 8.45 -2.44 -11.60
C ARG A 106 9.32 -3.04 -10.50
N ALA A 107 10.27 -2.26 -9.98
CA ALA A 107 11.14 -2.72 -8.90
C ALA A 107 10.34 -3.02 -7.62
N ASN A 108 9.43 -2.13 -7.24
CA ASN A 108 8.50 -2.34 -6.14
C ASN A 108 7.69 -3.64 -6.30
N ARG A 109 7.13 -3.88 -7.48
CA ARG A 109 6.35 -5.10 -7.74
C ARG A 109 7.17 -6.38 -7.58
N LEU A 110 8.42 -6.38 -8.07
CA LEU A 110 9.33 -7.52 -7.89
C LEU A 110 9.67 -7.74 -6.41
N VAL A 111 9.97 -6.67 -5.68
CA VAL A 111 10.24 -6.74 -4.24
C VAL A 111 9.02 -7.24 -3.47
N ALA A 112 7.82 -6.75 -3.80
CA ALA A 112 6.57 -7.19 -3.20
C ALA A 112 6.35 -8.69 -3.42
N GLN A 113 6.48 -9.18 -4.65
CA GLN A 113 6.35 -10.60 -4.96
C GLN A 113 7.35 -11.46 -4.17
N ALA A 114 8.62 -11.04 -4.14
CA ALA A 114 9.65 -11.78 -3.42
C ALA A 114 9.42 -11.79 -1.90
N CYS A 115 9.06 -10.66 -1.29
CA CYS A 115 8.89 -10.56 0.16
C CYS A 115 7.56 -11.13 0.66
N MET A 116 6.54 -11.20 -0.19
CA MET A 116 5.24 -11.79 0.17
C MET A 116 5.20 -13.31 0.00
N ALA A 117 6.05 -13.88 -0.87
CA ALA A 117 6.11 -15.32 -1.13
C ALA A 117 6.34 -16.19 0.13
N PRO A 118 7.23 -15.84 1.09
CA PRO A 118 7.40 -16.62 2.32
C PRO A 118 6.15 -16.74 3.19
N SER A 119 5.24 -15.77 3.08
CA SER A 119 3.95 -15.78 3.76
C SER A 119 2.82 -16.40 2.90
N ALA A 120 3.18 -17.03 1.78
CA ALA A 120 2.26 -17.61 0.79
C ALA A 120 1.25 -16.62 0.18
N HIS A 121 1.59 -15.34 0.11
CA HIS A 121 0.75 -14.33 -0.53
C HIS A 121 1.12 -14.11 -2.00
N VAL A 122 0.11 -14.09 -2.87
CA VAL A 122 0.26 -13.70 -4.27
C VAL A 122 0.03 -12.20 -4.39
N GLU A 123 1.08 -11.44 -4.71
CA GLU A 123 1.06 -9.97 -4.78
C GLU A 123 -0.09 -9.42 -5.65
N ALA A 124 -0.36 -10.03 -6.80
CA ALA A 124 -1.42 -9.54 -7.70
C ALA A 124 -2.84 -9.66 -7.10
N ALA A 125 -3.11 -10.76 -6.38
CA ALA A 125 -4.38 -10.94 -5.67
C ALA A 125 -4.48 -9.98 -4.49
N TRP A 126 -3.35 -9.75 -3.82
CA TRP A 126 -3.25 -8.82 -2.71
C TRP A 126 -3.43 -7.36 -3.14
N ASP A 127 -2.81 -6.90 -4.24
CA ASP A 127 -3.04 -5.55 -4.81
C ASP A 127 -4.52 -5.33 -5.12
N LEU A 128 -5.18 -6.31 -5.74
CA LEU A 128 -6.61 -6.22 -6.01
C LEU A 128 -7.44 -6.12 -4.73
N GLY A 129 -7.24 -7.05 -3.78
CA GLY A 129 -8.02 -7.11 -2.55
C GLY A 129 -7.76 -5.93 -1.61
N HIS A 130 -6.50 -5.60 -1.40
CA HIS A 130 -6.08 -4.61 -0.42
C HIS A 130 -6.07 -3.18 -1.00
N ASN A 131 -5.42 -2.96 -2.15
CA ASN A 131 -5.27 -1.60 -2.67
C ASN A 131 -6.54 -1.12 -3.37
N ARG A 132 -7.18 -1.97 -4.18
CA ARG A 132 -8.32 -1.55 -5.01
C ARG A 132 -9.65 -1.69 -4.31
N ILE A 133 -9.86 -2.79 -3.59
CA ILE A 133 -11.12 -3.04 -2.88
C ILE A 133 -11.06 -2.41 -1.50
N HIS A 134 -10.21 -2.90 -0.59
CA HIS A 134 -10.19 -2.41 0.79
C HIS A 134 -9.90 -0.90 0.90
N HIS A 135 -8.77 -0.42 0.36
CA HIS A 135 -8.43 1.00 0.37
C HIS A 135 -9.30 1.85 -0.55
N GLY A 136 -9.84 1.26 -1.63
CA GLY A 136 -10.79 1.93 -2.51
C GLY A 136 -12.07 2.40 -1.81
N TYR A 137 -12.47 1.77 -0.69
CA TYR A 137 -13.68 2.14 0.06
C TYR A 137 -13.40 2.67 1.47
N THR A 138 -12.16 2.63 1.96
CA THR A 138 -11.78 3.13 3.29
C THR A 138 -10.95 4.43 3.26
N THR A 139 -10.33 4.77 2.13
CA THR A 139 -9.43 5.94 2.01
C THR A 139 -9.82 6.94 0.91
N ARG A 140 -11.12 7.03 0.57
CA ARG A 140 -11.66 7.99 -0.42
C ARG A 140 -12.40 9.19 0.20
#